data_AF-A0A398CT79-F1
#
_entry.id   AF-A0A398CT79-F1
#
_cell.length_a   1.000
_cell.length_b   1.000
_cell.length_c   1.000
_cell.angle_alpha   90.00
_cell.angle_beta   90.00
_cell.angle_gamma   90.00
#
_symmetry.space_group_name_H-M   'P 1'
#
loop_
_entity.id
_entity.type
_entity.pdbx_description
1 polymer ?
#
loop_
_entity_poly.entity_id
_entity_poly.type
_entity_poly.pdbx_seq_one_letter_code
_entity_poly.pdbx_strand_id
1 'polypeptide(L)'
;MLPQEETSTRNQILQLLKMQGNRRINELSKALGITEMAVRRHIQMLERDGLVASLLVRQPMGRPMYRYSLTEQADELFPKNYSQLTLDLLSELEDQDGGAGVIDRMFEGRRDKLEARYKDRMQHKPLEERVAELSSIQNGGGYMSEWELDERTGEFRLYEYNCPVAQVANRYRQACKCEKQLFERLLDADVERTECLADGGARCTYAIRPAQAGDK
;
A
#
# COMPACT_ATOMS: atom_id res chain seq x y z
N MET A 1 9.85 22.02 0.06
CA MET A 1 9.44 22.82 1.23
C MET A 1 7.96 22.54 1.43
N LEU A 2 7.59 21.67 2.37
CA LEU A 2 6.18 21.35 2.61
C LEU A 2 5.47 22.61 3.15
N PRO A 3 4.27 22.94 2.67
CA PRO A 3 3.47 24.01 3.24
C PRO A 3 3.26 23.73 4.73
N GLN A 4 3.43 24.75 5.57
CA GLN A 4 3.08 24.69 6.98
C GLN A 4 1.56 24.67 7.11
N GLU A 5 0.94 23.51 6.90
CA GLU A 5 -0.35 23.22 7.53
C GLU A 5 -0.09 23.11 9.03
N GLU A 6 -0.89 23.80 9.85
CA GLU A 6 -0.84 23.69 11.31
C GLU A 6 -0.84 22.22 11.70
N THR A 7 0.34 21.69 12.01
CA THR A 7 0.50 20.27 12.28
C THR A 7 -0.23 20.00 13.57
N SER A 8 -1.31 19.21 13.50
CA SER A 8 -2.16 18.96 14.66
C SER A 8 -1.32 18.52 15.87
N THR A 9 -1.74 18.87 17.09
CA THR A 9 -1.05 18.48 18.32
C THR A 9 -0.78 16.97 18.39
N ARG A 10 -1.65 16.14 17.79
CA ARG A 10 -1.45 14.69 17.65
C ARG A 10 -0.21 14.36 16.80
N ASN A 11 -0.05 15.00 15.65
CA ASN A 11 1.12 14.81 14.79
C ASN A 11 2.41 15.30 15.47
N GLN A 12 2.34 16.42 16.20
CA GLN A 12 3.49 16.92 16.98
C GLN A 12 3.90 15.91 18.07
N ILE A 13 2.94 15.28 18.76
CA ILE A 13 3.23 14.20 19.72
C ILE A 13 3.92 13.02 19.02
N LEU A 14 3.39 12.56 17.89
CA LEU A 14 3.98 11.45 17.12
C LEU A 14 5.42 11.77 16.68
N GLN A 15 5.67 12.99 16.20
CA GLN A 15 7.00 13.45 15.81
C GLN A 15 7.96 13.51 17.01
N LEU A 16 7.52 14.02 18.15
CA LEU A 16 8.34 14.05 19.38
C LEU A 16 8.71 12.65 19.83
N LEU A 17 7.77 11.70 19.81
CA LEU A 17 8.03 10.31 20.17
C LEU A 17 8.99 9.64 19.16
N LYS A 18 8.92 9.96 17.87
CA LYS A 18 9.84 9.45 16.84
C LYS A 18 11.26 9.96 17.04
N MET A 19 11.43 11.27 17.25
CA MET A 19 12.74 11.90 17.32
C MET A 19 13.43 11.72 18.67
N GLN A 20 12.66 11.59 19.75
CA GLN A 20 13.19 11.62 21.11
C GLN A 20 12.95 10.33 21.90
N GLY A 21 12.35 9.33 21.26
CA GLY A 21 11.99 8.06 21.90
C GLY A 21 10.88 8.22 22.95
N ASN A 22 10.81 7.24 23.86
CA ASN A 22 9.67 7.09 24.75
C ASN A 22 9.59 8.21 25.80
N ARG A 23 8.50 8.99 25.79
CA ARG A 23 8.32 10.16 26.65
C ARG A 23 7.18 10.01 27.66
N ARG A 24 7.24 10.81 28.72
CA ARG A 24 6.17 10.98 29.70
C ARG A 24 5.25 12.13 29.30
N ILE A 25 4.05 12.13 29.85
CA ILE A 25 3.06 13.21 29.62
C ILE A 25 3.62 14.58 29.99
N ASN A 26 4.33 14.69 31.11
CA ASN A 26 4.91 15.97 31.55
C ASN A 26 6.04 16.45 30.61
N GLU A 27 6.80 15.54 30.01
CA GLU A 27 7.84 15.87 29.02
C GLU A 27 7.22 16.37 27.72
N LEU A 28 6.17 15.67 27.23
CA LEU A 28 5.41 16.08 26.05
C LEU A 28 4.69 17.43 26.27
N SER A 29 4.09 17.62 27.45
CA SER A 29 3.41 18.86 27.84
C SER A 29 4.37 20.06 27.82
N LYS A 30 5.56 19.90 28.40
CA LYS A 30 6.61 20.94 28.35
C LYS A 30 7.08 21.23 26.93
N ALA A 31 7.29 20.20 26.11
CA ALA A 31 7.74 20.38 24.73
C ALA A 31 6.71 21.06 23.83
N LEU A 32 5.42 20.83 24.07
CA LEU A 32 4.31 21.35 23.27
C LEU A 32 3.72 22.67 23.81
N GLY A 33 4.09 23.08 25.03
CA GLY A 33 3.53 24.28 25.67
C GLY A 33 2.05 24.17 26.04
N ILE A 34 1.52 22.95 26.21
CA ILE A 34 0.11 22.70 26.56
C ILE A 34 0.00 21.95 27.90
N THR A 35 -1.20 21.92 28.49
CA THR A 35 -1.42 21.24 29.77
C THR A 35 -1.24 19.72 29.68
N GLU A 36 -0.82 19.09 30.78
CA GLU A 36 -0.73 17.62 30.85
C GLU A 36 -2.06 16.93 30.55
N MET A 37 -3.19 17.55 30.91
CA MET A 37 -4.52 17.02 30.61
C MET A 37 -4.83 17.05 29.11
N ALA A 38 -4.41 18.09 28.39
CA ALA A 38 -4.54 18.14 26.94
C ALA A 38 -3.70 17.03 26.26
N VAL A 39 -2.44 16.85 26.70
CA VAL A 39 -1.60 15.73 26.22
C VAL A 39 -2.25 14.39 26.51
N ARG A 40 -2.80 14.16 27.71
CA ARG A 40 -3.49 12.91 28.06
C ARG A 40 -4.64 12.59 27.11
N ARG A 41 -5.47 13.58 26.77
CA ARG A 41 -6.56 13.39 25.80
C ARG A 41 -6.03 12.98 24.43
N HIS A 42 -4.98 13.63 23.94
CA HIS A 42 -4.38 13.27 22.65
C HIS A 42 -3.75 11.88 22.67
N ILE A 43 -3.02 11.54 23.74
CA ILE A 43 -2.43 10.21 23.90
C ILE A 43 -3.51 9.12 23.95
N GLN A 44 -4.61 9.33 24.67
CA GLN A 44 -5.72 8.37 24.71
C GLN A 44 -6.34 8.14 23.32
N MET A 45 -6.48 9.20 22.52
CA MET A 45 -6.93 9.06 21.13
C MET A 45 -5.91 8.29 20.29
N LEU A 46 -4.62 8.60 20.41
CA LEU A 46 -3.56 7.90 19.68
C LEU A 46 -3.40 6.42 20.12
N GLU A 47 -3.63 6.10 21.39
CA GLU A 47 -3.68 4.72 21.89
C GLU A 47 -4.89 3.97 21.32
N ARG A 48 -6.06 4.61 21.28
CA ARG A 48 -7.28 4.05 20.66
C ARG A 48 -7.09 3.81 19.15
N ASP A 49 -6.40 4.72 18.48
CA ASP A 49 -6.10 4.64 17.05
C ASP A 49 -4.91 3.68 16.78
N GLY A 50 -4.32 3.04 17.80
CA GLY A 50 -3.27 2.04 17.68
C GLY A 50 -1.87 2.61 17.37
N LEU A 51 -1.68 3.92 17.44
CA LEU A 51 -0.44 4.61 17.04
C LEU A 51 0.55 4.78 18.20
N VAL A 52 0.06 4.78 19.44
CA VAL A 52 0.86 4.92 20.65
C VAL A 52 0.55 3.77 21.60
N ALA A 53 1.54 3.31 22.34
CA ALA A 53 1.39 2.35 23.42
C ALA A 53 1.99 2.88 24.72
N SER A 54 1.40 2.49 25.85
CA SER A 54 1.91 2.79 27.18
C SER A 54 2.81 1.67 27.70
N LEU A 55 4.04 2.05 28.06
CA LEU A 55 5.05 1.20 28.67
C LEU A 55 5.14 1.50 30.15
N LEU A 56 4.86 0.50 30.98
CA LEU A 56 4.99 0.60 32.42
C LEU A 56 6.45 0.40 32.82
N VAL A 57 7.07 1.48 33.29
CA VAL A 57 8.44 1.46 33.81
C VAL A 57 8.39 1.28 35.32
N ARG A 58 8.84 0.10 35.78
CA ARG A 58 9.01 -0.18 37.21
C ARG A 58 10.14 0.68 37.76
N GLN A 59 9.87 1.37 38.86
CA GLN A 59 10.85 2.17 39.56
C GLN A 59 11.36 1.42 40.79
N PRO A 60 12.62 1.64 41.23
CA PRO A 60 13.16 1.01 42.44
C PRO A 60 12.36 1.34 43.70
N MET A 61 11.74 2.53 43.74
CA MET A 61 10.79 2.97 44.77
C MET A 61 9.71 3.87 44.16
N GLY A 62 8.47 3.76 44.66
CA GLY A 62 7.33 4.59 44.24
C GLY A 62 6.32 3.91 43.30
N ARG A 63 5.25 4.63 42.94
CA ARG A 63 4.21 4.15 42.01
C ARG A 63 4.81 3.98 40.60
N PRO A 64 4.49 2.90 39.87
CA PRO A 64 4.95 2.71 38.50
C PRO A 64 4.69 3.91 37.59
N MET A 65 5.62 4.18 36.68
CA MET A 65 5.57 5.32 35.79
C MET A 65 5.28 4.88 34.36
N TYR A 66 4.34 5.55 33.70
CA TYR A 66 4.04 5.29 32.30
C TYR A 66 4.95 6.15 31.39
N ARG A 67 5.54 5.50 30.40
CA ARG A 67 6.12 6.14 29.21
C ARG A 67 5.27 5.76 28.01
N TYR A 68 5.23 6.63 27.02
CA TYR A 68 4.50 6.40 25.78
C TYR A 68 5.48 6.21 24.65
N SER A 69 5.25 5.21 23.80
CA SER A 69 6.06 4.87 22.64
C SER A 69 5.20 4.77 21.41
N LEU A 70 5.80 4.94 20.22
CA LEU A 70 5.13 4.62 18.97
C LEU A 70 4.96 3.11 18.84
N THR A 71 3.89 2.71 18.19
CA THR A 71 3.68 1.32 17.73
C THR A 71 4.31 1.13 16.34
N GLU A 72 4.35 -0.12 15.87
CA GLU A 72 4.76 -0.42 14.49
C GLU A 72 3.82 0.23 13.47
N GLN A 73 2.52 0.29 13.75
CA GLN A 73 1.53 0.93 12.87
C GLN A 73 1.82 2.42 12.69
N ALA A 74 2.29 3.12 13.73
CA ALA A 74 2.65 4.52 13.60
C ALA A 74 3.84 4.76 12.67
N ASP A 75 4.67 3.73 12.39
CA ASP A 75 5.80 3.88 11.48
C ASP A 75 5.35 4.27 10.06
N GLU A 76 4.15 3.86 9.63
CA GLU A 76 3.56 4.21 8.34
C GLU A 76 3.26 5.71 8.17
N LEU A 77 3.17 6.46 9.27
CA LEU A 77 2.89 7.90 9.24
C LEU A 77 4.15 8.76 9.02
N PHE A 78 5.33 8.17 9.08
CA PHE A 78 6.58 8.92 8.90
C PHE A 78 7.05 8.87 7.44
N PRO A 79 7.81 9.87 6.99
CA PRO A 79 8.31 9.92 5.62
C PRO A 79 9.07 8.65 5.25
N LYS A 80 8.67 8.03 4.14
CA LYS A 80 9.33 6.87 3.52
C LYS A 80 9.64 7.22 2.07
N ASN A 81 10.77 6.75 1.57
CA ASN A 81 11.17 6.98 0.18
C ASN A 81 11.58 5.68 -0.53
N TYR A 82 10.82 4.61 -0.29
CA TYR A 82 11.10 3.30 -0.88
C TYR A 82 10.98 3.28 -2.40
N SER A 83 10.10 4.10 -2.97
CA SER A 83 9.96 4.24 -4.41
C SER A 83 11.23 4.80 -5.04
N GLN A 84 11.82 5.87 -4.48
CA GLN A 84 13.07 6.42 -4.99
C GLN A 84 14.23 5.42 -4.86
N LEU A 85 14.38 4.79 -3.68
CA LEU A 85 15.40 3.75 -3.51
C LEU A 85 15.25 2.62 -4.54
N THR A 86 14.01 2.19 -4.80
CA THR A 86 13.73 1.15 -5.82
C THR A 86 14.09 1.63 -7.22
N LEU A 87 13.76 2.88 -7.57
CA LEU A 87 14.09 3.47 -8.86
C LEU A 87 15.60 3.59 -9.05
N ASP A 88 16.34 4.00 -8.02
CA ASP A 88 17.80 4.14 -8.06
C ASP A 88 18.46 2.77 -8.28
N LEU A 89 18.02 1.75 -7.53
CA LEU A 89 18.53 0.37 -7.68
C LEU A 89 18.21 -0.24 -9.05
N LEU A 90 16.99 -0.02 -9.56
CA LEU A 90 16.62 -0.50 -10.89
C LEU A 90 17.39 0.25 -11.98
N SER A 91 17.65 1.56 -11.80
CA SER A 91 18.44 2.35 -12.75
C SER A 91 19.88 1.86 -12.81
N GLU A 92 20.50 1.62 -11.66
CA GLU A 92 21.86 1.07 -11.59
C GLU A 92 21.95 -0.31 -12.25
N LEU A 93 20.90 -1.13 -12.09
CA LEU A 93 20.84 -2.44 -12.75
C LEU A 93 20.63 -2.30 -14.27
N GLU A 94 19.84 -1.33 -14.71
CA GLU A 94 19.58 -1.02 -16.12
C GLU A 94 20.87 -0.63 -16.86
N ASP A 95 21.77 0.10 -16.19
CA ASP A 95 23.05 0.56 -16.75
C ASP A 95 24.12 -0.55 -16.92
N GLN A 96 23.88 -1.74 -16.36
CA GLN A 96 24.76 -2.90 -16.51
C GLN A 96 24.51 -3.64 -17.84
N ASP A 97 25.52 -4.37 -18.33
CA ASP A 97 25.38 -5.18 -19.55
C ASP A 97 24.30 -6.26 -19.38
N GLY A 98 23.30 -6.24 -20.26
CA GLY A 98 22.11 -7.11 -20.17
C GLY A 98 21.11 -6.73 -19.06
N GLY A 99 21.30 -5.59 -18.38
CA GLY A 99 20.50 -5.12 -17.25
C GLY A 99 19.00 -5.06 -17.51
N ALA A 100 18.60 -4.47 -18.65
CA ALA A 100 17.20 -4.38 -19.05
C ALA A 100 16.51 -5.75 -19.11
N GLY A 101 17.19 -6.78 -19.64
CA GLY A 101 16.64 -8.14 -19.69
C GLY A 101 16.61 -8.84 -18.33
N VAL A 102 17.43 -8.40 -17.36
CA VAL A 102 17.30 -8.84 -15.96
C VAL A 102 16.06 -8.20 -15.33
N ILE A 103 15.85 -6.91 -15.54
CA ILE A 103 14.68 -6.17 -15.02
C ILE A 103 13.38 -6.79 -15.52
N ASP A 104 13.28 -7.09 -16.82
CA ASP A 104 12.13 -7.78 -17.41
C ASP A 104 11.84 -9.10 -16.67
N ARG A 105 12.86 -9.96 -16.51
CA ARG A 105 12.75 -11.25 -15.81
C ARG A 105 12.40 -11.09 -14.33
N MET A 106 12.82 -10.01 -13.67
CA MET A 106 12.43 -9.73 -12.28
C MET A 106 10.95 -9.43 -12.16
N PHE A 107 10.39 -8.62 -13.08
CA PHE A 107 8.94 -8.34 -13.10
C PHE A 107 8.13 -9.58 -13.46
N GLU A 108 8.59 -10.39 -14.41
CA GLU A 108 7.98 -11.68 -14.74
C GLU A 108 8.02 -12.65 -13.56
N GLY A 109 9.16 -12.76 -12.88
CA GLY A 109 9.30 -13.60 -11.68
C GLY A 109 8.42 -13.10 -10.53
N ARG A 110 8.21 -11.78 -10.40
CA ARG A 110 7.24 -11.22 -9.43
C ARG A 110 5.81 -11.63 -9.80
N ARG A 111 5.42 -11.50 -11.07
CA ARG A 111 4.11 -11.96 -11.57
C ARG A 111 3.88 -13.43 -11.25
N ASP A 112 4.83 -14.29 -11.59
CA ASP A 112 4.69 -15.75 -11.41
C ASP A 112 4.55 -16.13 -9.93
N LYS A 113 5.26 -15.43 -9.03
CA LYS A 113 5.10 -15.60 -7.58
C LYS A 113 3.73 -15.15 -7.09
N LEU A 114 3.20 -14.04 -7.60
CA LEU A 114 1.86 -13.56 -7.26
C LEU A 114 0.79 -14.52 -7.78
N GLU A 115 0.95 -15.02 -9.01
CA GLU A 115 0.07 -16.03 -9.59
C GLU A 115 0.04 -17.28 -8.70
N ALA A 116 1.21 -17.85 -8.38
CA ALA A 116 1.31 -19.03 -7.51
C ALA A 116 0.68 -18.80 -6.13
N ARG A 117 0.78 -17.58 -5.58
CA ARG A 117 0.21 -17.22 -4.28
C ARG A 117 -1.33 -17.17 -4.30
N TYR A 118 -1.93 -16.77 -5.42
CA TYR A 118 -3.37 -16.47 -5.49
C TYR A 118 -4.17 -17.43 -6.34
N LYS A 119 -3.54 -18.26 -7.18
CA LYS A 119 -4.21 -19.19 -8.10
C LYS A 119 -5.19 -20.11 -7.37
N ASP A 120 -4.84 -20.62 -6.19
CA ASP A 120 -5.71 -21.51 -5.41
C ASP A 120 -6.98 -20.82 -4.93
N ARG A 121 -6.95 -19.50 -4.69
CA ARG A 121 -8.14 -18.71 -4.33
C ARG A 121 -9.11 -18.56 -5.50
N MET A 122 -8.67 -18.82 -6.73
CA MET A 122 -9.47 -18.68 -7.96
C MET A 122 -10.09 -20.02 -8.43
N GLN A 123 -9.64 -21.15 -7.89
CA GLN A 123 -10.06 -22.48 -8.36
C GLN A 123 -11.54 -22.73 -8.03
N HIS A 124 -12.22 -23.45 -8.93
CA HIS A 124 -13.63 -23.87 -8.79
C HIS A 124 -14.63 -22.71 -8.63
N LYS A 125 -14.25 -21.50 -9.01
CA LYS A 125 -15.10 -20.31 -8.97
C LYS A 125 -15.54 -19.90 -10.38
N PRO A 126 -16.79 -19.43 -10.55
CA PRO A 126 -17.20 -18.76 -11.78
C PRO A 126 -16.41 -17.46 -11.98
N LEU A 127 -16.40 -16.93 -13.22
CA LEU A 127 -15.63 -15.74 -13.57
C LEU A 127 -15.96 -14.54 -12.68
N GLU A 128 -17.24 -14.30 -12.39
CA GLU A 128 -17.70 -13.23 -11.50
C GLU A 128 -17.06 -13.30 -10.12
N GLU A 129 -17.08 -14.47 -9.48
CA GLU A 129 -16.44 -14.68 -8.17
C GLU A 129 -14.91 -14.51 -8.24
N ARG A 130 -14.28 -14.86 -9.37
CA ARG A 130 -12.85 -14.63 -9.58
C ARG A 130 -12.52 -13.15 -9.75
N VAL A 131 -13.38 -12.38 -10.43
CA VAL A 131 -13.25 -10.91 -10.55
C VAL A 131 -13.39 -10.25 -9.18
N ALA A 132 -14.39 -10.68 -8.39
CA ALA A 132 -14.57 -10.21 -7.02
C ALA A 132 -13.37 -10.54 -6.12
N GLU A 133 -12.85 -11.77 -6.23
CA GLU A 133 -11.64 -12.20 -5.50
C GLU A 133 -10.41 -11.39 -5.92
N LEU A 134 -10.25 -11.12 -7.21
CA LEU A 134 -9.16 -10.30 -7.74
C LEU A 134 -9.24 -8.87 -7.18
N SER A 135 -10.43 -8.26 -7.17
CA SER A 135 -10.64 -6.94 -6.55
C SER A 135 -10.28 -6.94 -5.07
N SER A 136 -10.63 -7.99 -4.31
CA SER A 136 -10.22 -8.14 -2.91
C SER A 136 -8.69 -8.22 -2.74
N ILE A 137 -8.02 -8.98 -3.61
CA ILE A 137 -6.55 -9.09 -3.62
C ILE A 137 -5.91 -7.73 -3.88
N GLN A 138 -6.39 -7.01 -4.90
CA GLN A 138 -5.87 -5.70 -5.28
C GLN A 138 -6.11 -4.65 -4.18
N ASN A 139 -7.27 -4.69 -3.51
CA ASN A 139 -7.53 -3.86 -2.34
C ASN A 139 -6.56 -4.13 -1.18
N GLY A 140 -6.26 -5.41 -0.88
CA GLY A 140 -5.23 -5.76 0.09
C GLY A 140 -3.81 -5.33 -0.33
N GLY A 141 -3.58 -5.14 -1.64
CA GLY A 141 -2.37 -4.55 -2.20
C GLY A 141 -2.34 -3.02 -2.19
N GLY A 142 -3.45 -2.35 -1.85
CA GLY A 142 -3.57 -0.89 -1.83
C GLY A 142 -4.01 -0.26 -3.14
N TYR A 143 -4.54 -1.01 -4.10
CA TYR A 143 -4.95 -0.51 -5.42
C TYR A 143 -6.30 0.24 -5.43
N MET A 144 -7.07 0.17 -4.33
CA MET A 144 -8.40 0.79 -4.22
C MET A 144 -9.27 0.36 -5.42
N SER A 145 -9.65 -0.91 -5.41
CA SER A 145 -10.26 -1.57 -6.56
C SER A 145 -11.75 -1.78 -6.39
N GLU A 146 -12.50 -1.57 -7.48
CA GLU A 146 -13.94 -1.82 -7.60
C GLU A 146 -14.20 -2.58 -8.90
N TRP A 147 -15.32 -3.29 -9.01
CA TRP A 147 -15.71 -3.95 -10.26
C TRP A 147 -17.21 -3.85 -10.51
N GLU A 148 -17.59 -3.94 -11.78
CA GLU A 148 -18.99 -3.98 -12.24
C GLU A 148 -19.17 -5.05 -13.33
N LEU A 149 -20.38 -5.59 -13.44
CA LEU A 149 -20.82 -6.42 -14.56
C LEU A 149 -21.77 -5.60 -15.43
N ASP A 150 -21.46 -5.48 -16.72
CA ASP A 150 -22.42 -4.97 -17.69
C ASP A 150 -23.39 -6.09 -18.08
N GLU A 151 -24.58 -6.09 -17.51
CA GLU A 151 -25.61 -7.11 -17.76
C GLU A 151 -26.02 -7.23 -19.24
N ARG A 152 -25.77 -6.19 -20.05
CA ARG A 152 -26.13 -6.20 -21.48
C ARG A 152 -25.10 -6.92 -22.34
N THR A 153 -23.82 -6.81 -21.99
CA THR A 153 -22.71 -7.36 -22.77
C THR A 153 -22.11 -8.62 -22.13
N GLY A 154 -22.36 -8.85 -20.84
CA GLY A 154 -21.71 -9.88 -20.04
C GLY A 154 -20.23 -9.58 -19.74
N GLU A 155 -19.78 -8.36 -20.00
CA GLU A 155 -18.39 -7.91 -19.77
C GLU A 155 -18.23 -7.41 -18.33
N PHE A 156 -17.14 -7.83 -17.67
CA PHE A 156 -16.77 -7.29 -16.38
C PHE A 156 -15.81 -6.12 -16.57
N ARG A 157 -15.94 -5.10 -15.73
CA ARG A 157 -14.95 -4.02 -15.63
C ARG A 157 -14.37 -3.97 -14.23
N LEU A 158 -13.05 -3.93 -14.15
CA LEU A 158 -12.30 -3.70 -12.92
C LEU A 158 -11.66 -2.32 -12.98
N TYR A 159 -11.86 -1.53 -11.94
CA TYR A 159 -11.32 -0.20 -11.76
C TYR A 159 -10.29 -0.20 -10.64
N GLU A 160 -9.16 0.47 -10.82
CA GLU A 160 -8.18 0.72 -9.78
C GLU A 160 -7.89 2.22 -9.68
N TYR A 161 -8.28 2.82 -8.56
CA TYR A 161 -8.15 4.26 -8.33
C TYR A 161 -6.79 4.65 -7.74
N ASN A 162 -6.00 3.67 -7.29
CA ASN A 162 -4.65 3.89 -6.80
C ASN A 162 -3.66 2.88 -7.39
N CYS A 163 -2.41 3.28 -7.54
CA CYS A 163 -1.32 2.38 -7.92
C CYS A 163 -0.20 2.48 -6.88
N PRO A 164 -0.05 1.47 -5.99
CA PRO A 164 1.00 1.42 -4.97
C PRO A 164 2.42 1.50 -5.53
N VAL A 165 2.58 1.16 -6.81
CA VAL A 165 3.86 1.17 -7.52
C VAL A 165 3.92 2.23 -8.63
N ALA A 166 3.07 3.26 -8.59
CA ALA A 166 2.94 4.27 -9.66
C ALA A 166 4.29 4.86 -10.11
N GLN A 167 5.14 5.24 -9.15
CA GLN A 167 6.44 5.82 -9.46
C GLN A 167 7.36 4.86 -10.22
N VAL A 168 7.33 3.57 -9.89
CA VAL A 168 8.09 2.53 -10.60
C VAL A 168 7.46 2.25 -11.97
N ALA A 169 6.13 2.11 -12.01
CA ALA A 169 5.37 1.86 -13.24
C ALA A 169 5.54 2.95 -14.31
N ASN A 170 5.72 4.22 -13.89
CA ASN A 170 5.94 5.33 -14.81
C ASN A 170 7.22 5.18 -15.64
N ARG A 171 8.29 4.64 -15.04
CA ARG A 171 9.58 4.39 -15.72
C ARG A 171 9.64 2.99 -16.32
N TYR A 172 9.24 1.97 -15.56
CA TYR A 172 9.32 0.56 -15.94
C TYR A 172 7.93 0.00 -16.23
N ARG A 173 7.48 0.18 -17.48
CA ARG A 173 6.14 -0.22 -17.97
C ARG A 173 5.90 -1.74 -17.94
N GLN A 174 6.97 -2.50 -17.75
CA GLN A 174 6.95 -3.93 -17.45
C GLN A 174 6.06 -4.26 -16.26
N ALA A 175 6.05 -3.40 -15.22
CA ALA A 175 5.19 -3.58 -14.05
C ALA A 175 3.71 -3.68 -14.47
N CYS A 176 3.27 -2.72 -15.28
CA CYS A 176 1.90 -2.66 -15.81
C CYS A 176 1.59 -3.79 -16.80
N LYS A 177 2.56 -4.24 -17.61
CA LYS A 177 2.38 -5.39 -18.52
C LYS A 177 2.21 -6.69 -17.73
N CYS A 178 3.08 -6.92 -16.75
CA CYS A 178 3.05 -8.10 -15.91
C CYS A 178 1.78 -8.19 -15.07
N GLU A 179 1.24 -7.05 -14.62
CA GLU A 179 -0.04 -6.99 -13.91
C GLU A 179 -1.23 -7.41 -14.78
N LYS A 180 -1.34 -6.87 -16.01
CA LYS A 180 -2.35 -7.34 -16.98
C LYS A 180 -2.27 -8.85 -17.20
N GLN A 181 -1.06 -9.37 -17.42
CA GLN A 181 -0.84 -10.81 -17.61
C GLN A 181 -1.19 -11.63 -16.35
N LEU A 182 -0.95 -11.08 -15.16
CA LEU A 182 -1.38 -11.72 -13.91
C LEU A 182 -2.90 -11.86 -13.89
N PHE A 183 -3.64 -10.83 -14.30
CA PHE A 183 -5.11 -10.86 -14.31
C PHE A 183 -5.62 -11.87 -15.33
N GLU A 184 -5.08 -11.90 -16.55
CA GLU A 184 -5.42 -12.90 -17.57
C GLU A 184 -5.27 -14.33 -17.03
N ARG A 185 -4.14 -14.61 -16.35
CA ARG A 185 -3.86 -15.94 -15.81
C ARG A 185 -4.73 -16.29 -14.59
N LEU A 186 -4.96 -15.34 -13.69
CA LEU A 186 -5.79 -15.57 -12.50
C LEU A 186 -7.28 -15.67 -12.84
N LEU A 187 -7.74 -15.02 -13.90
CA LEU A 187 -9.13 -15.01 -14.34
C LEU A 187 -9.42 -16.01 -15.47
N ASP A 188 -8.39 -16.54 -16.13
CA ASP A 188 -8.53 -17.41 -17.32
C ASP A 188 -9.51 -16.78 -18.33
N ALA A 189 -9.24 -15.50 -18.62
CA ALA A 189 -10.13 -14.59 -19.32
C ALA A 189 -9.31 -13.63 -20.19
N ASP A 190 -9.93 -13.10 -21.23
CA ASP A 190 -9.35 -12.00 -22.00
C ASP A 190 -9.46 -10.71 -21.19
N VAL A 191 -8.32 -10.06 -20.94
CA VAL A 191 -8.25 -8.83 -20.15
C VAL A 191 -7.62 -7.74 -21.00
N GLU A 192 -8.35 -6.67 -21.22
CA GLU A 192 -7.93 -5.50 -21.97
C GLU A 192 -7.84 -4.30 -21.03
N ARG A 193 -6.69 -3.62 -20.98
CA ARG A 193 -6.56 -2.38 -20.22
C ARG A 193 -6.89 -1.20 -21.13
N THR A 194 -7.98 -0.50 -20.84
CA THR A 194 -8.48 0.64 -21.63
C THR A 194 -7.99 1.99 -21.10
N GLU A 195 -7.63 2.06 -19.83
CA GLU A 195 -7.10 3.27 -19.18
C GLU A 195 -5.98 2.88 -18.21
N CYS A 196 -4.99 3.75 -18.03
CA CYS A 196 -3.88 3.51 -17.09
C CYS A 196 -3.43 4.79 -16.40
N LEU A 197 -3.29 4.73 -15.07
CA LEU A 197 -2.74 5.82 -14.25
C LEU A 197 -1.35 6.24 -14.71
N ALA A 198 -0.50 5.28 -15.08
CA ALA A 198 0.87 5.59 -15.50
C ALA A 198 0.90 6.32 -16.86
N ASP A 199 -0.13 6.18 -17.70
CA ASP A 199 -0.29 6.91 -18.96
C ASP A 199 -0.98 8.28 -18.77
N GLY A 200 -1.21 8.70 -17.52
CA GLY A 200 -1.87 9.96 -17.19
C GLY A 200 -3.40 9.87 -17.12
N GLY A 201 -3.97 8.66 -17.12
CA GLY A 201 -5.40 8.44 -16.86
C GLY A 201 -5.79 8.76 -15.42
N ALA A 202 -7.10 8.87 -15.17
CA ALA A 202 -7.65 9.08 -13.83
C ALA A 202 -7.67 7.79 -13.00
N ARG A 203 -7.70 6.63 -13.65
CA ARG A 203 -7.67 5.30 -13.04
C ARG A 203 -7.13 4.25 -14.00
N CYS A 204 -6.76 3.07 -13.51
CA CYS A 204 -6.61 1.92 -14.38
C CYS A 204 -7.98 1.26 -14.60
N THR A 205 -8.34 0.99 -15.85
CA THR A 205 -9.60 0.31 -16.20
C THR A 205 -9.28 -0.94 -17.00
N TYR A 206 -9.80 -2.08 -16.54
CA TYR A 206 -9.65 -3.38 -17.20
C TYR A 206 -11.02 -3.91 -17.63
N ALA A 207 -11.19 -4.10 -18.93
CA ALA A 207 -12.29 -4.83 -19.50
C ALA A 207 -11.95 -6.33 -19.52
N ILE A 208 -12.82 -7.15 -18.94
CA ILE A 208 -12.61 -8.58 -18.74
C ILE A 208 -13.73 -9.33 -19.42
N ARG A 209 -13.37 -10.20 -20.36
CA ARG A 209 -14.30 -11.01 -21.15
C ARG A 209 -13.99 -12.49 -20.92
N PRO A 210 -15.00 -13.37 -20.85
CA PRO A 210 -14.75 -14.81 -20.85
C PRO A 210 -13.82 -15.17 -22.00
N ALA A 211 -12.80 -15.99 -21.74
CA ALA A 211 -11.95 -16.48 -22.81
C ALA A 211 -12.84 -17.15 -23.85
N GLN A 212 -12.77 -16.71 -25.12
CA GLN A 212 -13.47 -17.41 -26.18
C GLN A 212 -12.96 -18.85 -26.17
N ALA A 213 -13.88 -19.82 -26.09
CA ALA A 213 -13.55 -21.22 -26.28
C ALA A 213 -12.99 -21.35 -27.71
N GLY A 214 -11.68 -21.21 -27.85
CA GLY A 214 -11.00 -21.41 -29.12
C GLY A 214 -11.19 -22.86 -29.54
N ASP A 215 -11.83 -23.03 -30.70
CA ASP A 215 -11.85 -24.24 -31.52
C ASP A 215 -10.53 -25.02 -31.36
N LYS A 216 -10.63 -26.21 -30.78
CA LYS A 216 -9.55 -27.21 -30.77
C LYS A 216 -9.77 -28.18 -31.92
#